data_AF-C5A5W6-F1
#
_entry.id   AF-C5A5W6-F1
#
_cell.length_a   1.000
_cell.length_b   1.000
_cell.length_c   1.000
_cell.angle_alpha   90.00
_cell.angle_beta   90.00
_cell.angle_gamma   90.00
#
_symmetry.space_group_name_H-M   'P 1'
#
loop_
_entity.id
_entity.type
_entity.pdbx_description
1 polymer ?
#
loop_
_entity_poly.entity_id
_entity_poly.type
_entity_poly.pdbx_seq_one_letter_code
_entity_poly.pdbx_strand_id
1 'polypeptide(L)'
;MKFGELKVTMFVLSLQGLLALYQGTKFPAVYLPFALLDFLLAWGVYSRKNTAVKVSLVYLALDLFLAIFYLISGVLLKGVIALLDFLAIHDMVSYVEELYREEQSL
;
A
#
# COMPACT_ATOMS: atom_id res chain seq x y z
N MET A 1 4.01 -15.09 4.51
CA MET A 1 4.93 -14.10 3.92
C MET A 1 5.81 -13.56 5.03
N LYS A 2 7.11 -13.38 4.80
CA LYS A 2 8.00 -12.72 5.75
C LYS A 2 7.89 -11.21 5.55
N PHE A 3 7.80 -10.44 6.63
CA PHE A 3 7.91 -8.98 6.58
C PHE A 3 9.35 -8.57 6.22
N GLY A 4 9.49 -7.48 5.47
CA GLY A 4 10.77 -7.01 4.92
C GLY A 4 11.03 -7.46 3.48
N GLU A 5 10.20 -8.34 2.91
CA GLU A 5 10.36 -8.78 1.51
C GLU A 5 9.54 -7.95 0.52
N LEU A 6 8.74 -6.98 1.01
CA LEU A 6 7.79 -6.16 0.24
C LEU A 6 6.64 -6.96 -0.42
N LYS A 7 6.53 -8.25 -0.11
CA LYS A 7 5.52 -9.14 -0.67
C LYS A 7 4.12 -8.84 -0.13
N VAL A 8 4.01 -8.44 1.15
CA VAL A 8 2.73 -8.07 1.76
C VAL A 8 2.28 -6.76 1.16
N THR A 9 3.17 -5.77 1.04
CA THR A 9 2.87 -4.49 0.39
C THR A 9 2.42 -4.69 -1.06
N MET A 10 3.15 -5.48 -1.84
CA MET A 10 2.79 -5.77 -3.23
C MET A 10 1.42 -6.44 -3.33
N PHE A 11 1.13 -7.40 -2.46
CA PHE A 11 -0.17 -8.06 -2.43
C PHE A 11 -1.30 -7.10 -2.08
N VAL A 12 -1.11 -6.27 -1.04
CA VAL A 12 -2.09 -5.29 -0.58
C VAL A 12 -2.39 -4.27 -1.68
N LEU A 13 -1.37 -3.65 -2.29
CA LEU A 13 -1.55 -2.71 -3.40
C LEU A 13 -2.23 -3.37 -4.60
N SER A 14 -1.85 -4.60 -4.96
CA SER A 14 -2.50 -5.33 -6.06
C SER A 14 -3.99 -5.59 -5.77
N LEU A 15 -4.31 -5.96 -4.53
CA LEU A 15 -5.68 -6.19 -4.10
C LEU A 15 -6.50 -4.89 -4.13
N GLN A 16 -5.93 -3.79 -3.62
CA GLN A 16 -6.56 -2.47 -3.68
C GLN A 16 -6.81 -2.03 -5.13
N GLY A 17 -5.83 -2.22 -6.02
CA GLY A 17 -5.96 -1.92 -7.44
C GLY A 17 -7.08 -2.72 -8.11
N LEU A 18 -7.24 -4.00 -7.76
CA LEU A 18 -8.36 -4.82 -8.25
C LEU A 18 -9.72 -4.32 -7.75
N LEU A 19 -9.81 -3.93 -6.47
CA LEU A 19 -11.03 -3.38 -5.90
C LEU A 19 -11.39 -2.02 -6.52
N ALA A 20 -10.39 -1.15 -6.72
CA ALA A 20 -10.55 0.13 -7.40
C ALA A 20 -10.97 -0.09 -8.86
N LEU A 21 -10.39 -1.07 -9.57
CA LEU A 21 -10.78 -1.41 -10.94
C LEU A 21 -12.24 -1.88 -11.00
N TYR A 22 -12.66 -2.72 -10.05
CA TYR A 22 -14.05 -3.14 -9.93
C TYR A 22 -14.99 -1.94 -9.73
N GLN A 23 -14.65 -1.00 -8.85
CA GLN A 23 -15.43 0.23 -8.67
C GLN A 23 -15.39 1.16 -9.89
N GLY A 24 -14.29 1.13 -10.65
CA GLY A 24 -14.11 1.84 -11.91
C GLY A 24 -15.13 1.46 -12.99
N THR A 25 -15.73 0.27 -12.91
CA THR A 25 -16.85 -0.11 -13.80
C THR A 25 -18.10 0.77 -13.63
N LYS A 26 -18.27 1.36 -12.43
CA LYS A 26 -19.39 2.25 -12.12
C LYS A 26 -18.99 3.73 -12.12
N PHE A 27 -17.78 4.03 -11.65
CA PHE A 27 -17.29 5.40 -11.47
C PHE A 27 -15.87 5.55 -12.04
N PRO A 28 -15.69 5.47 -13.37
CA PRO A 28 -14.38 5.36 -14.00
C PRO A 28 -13.50 6.58 -13.79
N ALA A 29 -14.06 7.79 -13.86
CA ALA A 29 -13.28 9.03 -13.71
C ALA A 29 -12.57 9.15 -12.36
N VAL A 30 -13.10 8.50 -11.32
CA VAL A 30 -12.52 8.53 -9.97
C VAL A 30 -11.63 7.32 -9.76
N TYR A 31 -12.14 6.09 -9.92
CA TYR A 31 -11.41 4.91 -9.44
C TYR A 31 -10.41 4.32 -10.43
N LEU A 32 -10.53 4.57 -11.74
CA LEU A 32 -9.59 4.03 -12.72
C LEU A 32 -8.15 4.59 -12.55
N PRO A 33 -7.97 5.91 -12.29
CA PRO A 33 -6.67 6.46 -11.95
C PRO A 33 -6.04 5.83 -10.69
N PHE A 34 -6.83 5.62 -9.63
CA PHE A 34 -6.34 4.97 -8.40
C PHE A 34 -5.98 3.51 -8.65
N ALA A 35 -6.81 2.77 -9.38
CA ALA A 35 -6.49 1.39 -9.76
C ALA A 35 -5.16 1.29 -10.52
N LEU A 36 -4.95 2.18 -11.49
CA LEU A 36 -3.71 2.24 -12.25
C LEU A 36 -2.52 2.60 -11.35
N LEU A 37 -2.68 3.58 -10.46
CA LEU A 37 -1.66 3.97 -9.50
C LEU A 37 -1.28 2.80 -8.59
N ASP A 38 -2.25 2.09 -8.03
CA ASP A 38 -2.03 0.93 -7.15
C ASP A 38 -1.22 -0.16 -7.87
N PHE A 39 -1.56 -0.48 -9.12
CA PHE A 39 -0.80 -1.45 -9.91
C PHE A 39 0.62 -0.97 -10.24
N LEU A 40 0.79 0.31 -10.57
CA LEU A 40 2.12 0.89 -10.82
C LEU A 40 3.00 0.86 -9.57
N LEU A 41 2.42 1.17 -8.41
CA LEU A 41 3.11 1.10 -7.12
C LEU A 41 3.45 -0.35 -6.75
N ALA A 42 2.50 -1.28 -6.90
CA ALA A 42 2.74 -2.71 -6.68
C ALA A 42 3.89 -3.24 -7.55
N TRP A 43 3.92 -2.87 -8.83
CA TRP A 43 4.99 -3.24 -9.76
C TRP A 43 6.34 -2.60 -9.37
N GLY A 44 6.33 -1.32 -8.98
CA GLY A 44 7.53 -0.61 -8.55
C GLY A 44 8.13 -1.17 -7.26
N VAL A 45 7.26 -1.56 -6.31
CA VAL A 45 7.62 -2.23 -5.05
C VAL A 45 8.16 -3.64 -5.33
N TYR A 46 7.51 -4.41 -6.21
CA TYR A 46 8.01 -5.71 -6.66
C TYR A 46 9.41 -5.62 -7.29
N SER A 47 9.64 -4.57 -8.08
CA SER A 47 10.94 -4.29 -8.71
C SER A 47 11.96 -3.65 -7.75
N ARG A 48 11.64 -3.52 -6.46
CA ARG A 48 12.45 -2.89 -5.41
C ARG A 48 13.00 -1.50 -5.79
N LYS A 49 12.22 -0.71 -6.54
CA LYS A 49 12.63 0.65 -6.91
C LYS A 49 12.47 1.57 -5.70
N ASN A 50 13.57 2.15 -5.22
CA ASN A 50 13.58 3.06 -4.05
C ASN A 50 12.53 4.17 -4.14
N THR A 51 12.36 4.78 -5.31
CA THR A 51 11.33 5.81 -5.51
C THR A 51 9.92 5.26 -5.34
N ALA A 52 9.63 4.07 -5.88
CA ALA A 52 8.31 3.46 -5.75
C ALA A 52 8.03 3.05 -4.30
N VAL A 53 9.03 2.54 -3.58
CA VAL A 53 8.91 2.24 -2.14
C VAL A 53 8.60 3.52 -1.35
N LYS A 54 9.33 4.61 -1.57
CA LYS A 54 9.06 5.89 -0.88
C LYS A 54 7.66 6.43 -1.18
N VAL A 55 7.26 6.43 -2.45
CA VAL A 55 5.94 6.93 -2.86
C VAL A 55 4.83 6.03 -2.30
N SER A 56 4.98 4.71 -2.35
CA SER A 56 3.98 3.78 -1.80
C SER A 56 3.82 3.94 -0.29
N LEU A 57 4.89 4.25 0.45
CA LEU A 57 4.82 4.45 1.89
C LEU A 57 3.98 5.68 2.23
N VAL A 58 4.22 6.79 1.52
CA VAL A 58 3.43 8.02 1.69
C VAL A 58 1.97 7.81 1.28
N TYR A 59 1.75 7.13 0.15
CA TYR A 59 0.42 6.81 -0.35
C TYR A 59 -0.39 5.98 0.65
N LEU A 60 0.17 4.86 1.13
CA LEU A 60 -0.47 3.98 2.11
C LEU A 60 -0.66 4.67 3.46
N ALA A 61 0.26 5.55 3.89
CA ALA A 61 0.10 6.31 5.12
C ALA A 61 -1.09 7.29 5.05
N LEU A 62 -1.29 7.92 3.89
CA LEU A 62 -2.45 8.78 3.66
C LEU A 62 -3.76 7.97 3.61
N ASP A 63 -3.76 6.81 2.94
CA ASP A 63 -4.96 5.96 2.88
C ASP A 63 -5.31 5.40 4.27
N LEU A 64 -4.32 4.92 5.02
CA LEU A 64 -4.50 4.46 6.41
C LEU A 64 -5.10 5.56 7.28
N PHE A 65 -4.54 6.77 7.19
CA PHE A 65 -5.03 7.93 7.94
C PHE A 65 -6.52 8.16 7.64
N LEU A 66 -6.90 8.23 6.36
CA LEU A 66 -8.30 8.42 5.96
C LEU A 66 -9.18 7.23 6.39
N ALA A 67 -8.71 6.00 6.24
CA ALA A 67 -9.43 4.79 6.63
C ALA A 67 -9.76 4.77 8.12
N ILE A 68 -8.84 5.22 8.98
CA ILE A 68 -9.07 5.38 10.41
C ILE A 68 -10.14 6.46 10.68
N PHE A 69 -10.08 7.61 10.02
CA PHE A 69 -11.13 8.64 10.15
C PHE A 69 -12.52 8.11 9.77
N TYR A 70 -12.63 7.36 8.67
CA TYR A 70 -13.88 6.73 8.26
C TYR A 70 -14.34 5.62 9.21
N LEU A 71 -13.40 4.87 9.79
CA LEU A 71 -13.73 3.86 10.79
C LEU A 71 -14.32 4.52 12.04
N ILE A 72 -13.71 5.62 12.52
CA ILE A 72 -14.20 6.39 13.66
C ILE A 72 -15.58 7.00 13.37
N SER A 73 -15.86 7.39 12.13
CA SER A 73 -17.18 7.89 11.72
C SER A 73 -18.26 6.79 11.56
N GLY A 74 -17.90 5.52 11.77
CA GLY A 74 -18.84 4.39 11.80
C GLY A 74 -18.82 3.49 10.58
N VAL A 75 -17.93 3.73 9.60
CA VAL A 75 -17.82 2.87 8.41
C VAL A 75 -16.96 1.64 8.72
N LEU A 76 -17.57 0.60 9.28
CA LEU A 76 -16.84 -0.60 9.77
C LEU A 76 -15.95 -1.27 8.72
N LEU A 77 -16.38 -1.31 7.44
CA LEU A 77 -15.58 -1.89 6.35
C LEU A 77 -14.24 -1.17 6.15
N LYS A 78 -14.14 0.11 6.53
CA LYS A 78 -12.87 0.86 6.48
C LYS A 78 -11.86 0.38 7.51
N GLY A 79 -12.29 -0.36 8.54
CA GLY A 79 -11.37 -1.06 9.45
C GLY A 79 -10.58 -2.18 8.78
N VAL A 80 -11.16 -2.87 7.78
CA VAL A 80 -10.43 -3.86 6.98
C VAL A 80 -9.36 -3.18 6.14
N ILE A 81 -9.68 -2.03 5.53
CA ILE A 81 -8.73 -1.24 4.73
C ILE A 81 -7.59 -0.77 5.64
N ALA A 82 -7.89 -0.16 6.79
CA ALA A 82 -6.89 0.28 7.75
C ALA A 82 -5.96 -0.86 8.20
N LEU A 83 -6.49 -2.06 8.42
CA LEU A 83 -5.66 -3.22 8.75
C LEU A 83 -4.71 -3.61 7.60
N LEU A 84 -5.20 -3.63 6.36
CA LEU A 84 -4.36 -3.95 5.20
C LEU A 84 -3.26 -2.91 5.00
N ASP A 85 -3.59 -1.62 5.10
CA ASP A 85 -2.61 -0.55 4.97
C ASP A 85 -1.55 -0.63 6.08
N PHE A 86 -1.97 -0.89 7.32
CA PHE A 86 -1.06 -1.09 8.44
C PHE A 86 -0.08 -2.24 8.17
N LEU A 87 -0.56 -3.39 7.69
CA LEU A 87 0.29 -4.53 7.36
C LEU A 87 1.26 -4.21 6.22
N ALA A 88 0.80 -3.50 5.20
CA ALA A 88 1.64 -3.08 4.08
C ALA A 88 2.73 -2.10 4.54
N ILE A 89 2.39 -1.12 5.37
CA ILE A 89 3.36 -0.16 5.94
C ILE A 89 4.36 -0.89 6.83
N HIS A 90 3.91 -1.82 7.67
CA HIS A 90 4.80 -2.62 8.52
C HIS A 90 5.83 -3.41 7.70
N ASP A 91 5.41 -4.01 6.58
CA ASP A 91 6.29 -4.69 5.63
C ASP A 91 7.34 -3.74 5.03
N MET A 92 6.93 -2.53 4.65
CA MET A 92 7.82 -1.53 4.07
C MET A 92 8.82 -0.97 5.07
N VAL A 93 8.39 -0.67 6.29
CA VAL A 93 9.29 -0.17 7.34
C VAL A 93 10.32 -1.24 7.68
N SER A 94 9.89 -2.51 7.79
CA SER A 94 10.81 -3.64 8.00
C SER A 94 11.86 -3.74 6.88
N TYR A 95 11.45 -3.56 5.62
CA TYR A 95 12.37 -3.55 4.48
C TYR A 95 13.39 -2.39 4.56
N VAL A 96 12.93 -1.19 4.93
CA VAL A 96 13.80 -0.02 5.06
C VAL A 96 14.80 -0.19 6.21
N GLU A 97 14.37 -0.77 7.33
CA GLU A 97 15.25 -1.08 8.45
C GLU A 97 16.32 -2.13 8.10
N GLU A 98 15.94 -3.19 7.38
CA GLU A 98 16.88 -4.21 6.89
C GLU A 98 17.93 -3.57 5.95
N LEU A 99 17.49 -2.75 4.99
CA LEU A 99 18.38 -2.04 4.07
C LEU A 99 19.37 -1.11 4.80
N TYR A 100 18.88 -0.36 5.79
CA TYR A 100 19.73 0.54 6.58
C TYR A 100 20.79 -0.22 7.39
N ARG A 101 20.44 -1.39 7.94
CA ARG A 101 21.41 -2.25 8.65
C ARG A 101 22.48 -2.80 7.72
N GLU A 102 22.10 -3.21 6.51
CA GLU A 102 23.06 -3.67 5.49
C GLU A 102 24.06 -2.55 5.13
N GLU A 103 23.59 -1.33 4.91
CA GLU A 103 24.45 -0.16 4.63
C GLU A 103 25.41 0.19 5.77
N GLN A 104 25.04 0.00 7.03
CA GLN A 104 25.92 0.24 8.18
C GLN A 104 26.97 -0.86 8.43
N SER A 105 26.77 -2.04 7.85
CA SER A 105 27.65 -3.20 8.01
C SER A 105 28.76 -3.31 6.96
N LEU A 106 28.73 -2.42 5.95
CA LEU A 106 29.70 -2.27 4.88
C LEU A 106 30.69 -1.14 5.17
#